data_AF-A0A7C5SUC0-F1
#
_entry.id   AF-A0A7C5SUC0-F1
#
_cell.length_a   1.000
_cell.length_b   1.000
_cell.length_c   1.000
_cell.angle_alpha   90.00
_cell.angle_beta   90.00
_cell.angle_gamma   90.00
#
_symmetry.space_group_name_H-M   'P 1'
#
loop_
_entity.id
_entity.type
_entity.pdbx_description
1 polymer ?
#
loop_
_entity_poly.entity_id
_entity_poly.type
_entity_poly.pdbx_seq_one_letter_code
_entity_poly.pdbx_strand_id
1 'polypeptide(L)' 'MRPIFLCAINNILSGTCKEDCKFCTQSVRYHADIERYSYKAIDQIVAEAKQAK' A
#
# COMPACT_ATOMS: atom_id res chain seq x y z
N MET A 1 24.96 -11.55 18.30
CA MET A 1 23.78 -10.78 17.85
C MET A 1 23.35 -11.31 16.49
N ARG A 2 22.05 -11.46 16.24
CA ARG A 2 21.53 -11.85 14.91
C ARG A 2 21.31 -10.61 14.05
N PRO A 3 21.57 -10.65 12.74
CA PRO A 3 21.30 -9.52 11.86
C PRO A 3 19.79 -9.25 11.78
N ILE A 4 19.42 -7.97 11.74
CA ILE A 4 18.05 -7.50 11.50
C ILE A 4 18.02 -6.85 10.13
N PHE A 5 17.07 -7.23 9.30
CA PHE A 5 16.83 -6.62 8.00
C PHE A 5 15.63 -5.69 8.09
N LEU A 6 15.83 -4.42 7.72
CA LEU A 6 14.76 -3.44 7.64
C LEU A 6 14.27 -3.37 6.19
N CYS A 7 12.97 -3.51 5.99
CA CYS A 7 12.31 -3.41 4.70
C CYS A 7 11.20 -2.36 4.78
N ALA A 8 11.06 -1.54 3.75
CA ALA A 8 9.94 -0.61 3.58
C ALA A 8 8.99 -1.12 2.50
N ILE A 9 7.69 -0.90 2.68
CA ILE A 9 6.64 -1.24 1.72
C ILE A 9 5.88 0.04 1.38
N ASN A 10 5.49 0.17 0.11
CA ASN A 10 4.73 1.30 -0.39
C ASN A 10 3.43 0.83 -1.02
N ASN A 11 2.30 1.38 -0.57
CA ASN A 11 1.01 1.11 -1.17
C ASN A 11 0.79 2.00 -2.40
N ILE A 12 0.73 1.40 -3.59
CA ILE A 12 0.61 2.14 -4.86
C ILE A 12 -0.82 2.33 -5.33
N LEU A 13 -1.79 1.61 -4.75
CA LEU A 13 -3.21 1.62 -5.08
C LEU A 13 -4.00 1.35 -3.79
N SER A 14 -5.00 2.17 -3.45
CA SER A 14 -5.70 2.04 -2.16
C SER A 14 -7.21 1.98 -2.30
N GLY A 15 -7.80 0.95 -1.68
CA GLY A 15 -9.24 0.86 -1.43
C GLY A 15 -10.12 0.53 -2.64
N THR A 16 -9.55 -0.11 -3.67
CA THR A 16 -10.24 -0.50 -4.91
C THR A 16 -10.26 -2.02 -5.14
N CYS A 17 -9.86 -2.82 -4.15
CA CYS A 17 -9.79 -4.27 -4.27
C CYS A 17 -11.18 -4.91 -4.27
N LYS A 18 -11.45 -5.83 -5.21
CA LYS A 18 -12.75 -6.51 -5.36
C LYS A 18 -12.87 -7.81 -4.55
N GLU A 19 -11.78 -8.27 -3.96
CA GLU A 19 -11.75 -9.48 -3.14
C GLU A 19 -12.53 -9.32 -1.84
N ASP A 20 -12.95 -10.44 -1.26
CA ASP A 20 -13.82 -10.49 -0.08
C ASP A 20 -13.07 -10.94 1.19
N CYS A 21 -11.88 -10.38 1.39
CA CYS A 21 -11.10 -10.63 2.59
C CYS A 21 -11.69 -9.84 3.77
N LYS A 22 -12.39 -10.52 4.69
CA LYS A 22 -13.05 -9.93 5.88
C LYS A 22 -12.17 -9.04 6.75
N PHE A 23 -10.85 -9.26 6.74
CA PHE A 23 -9.88 -8.52 7.55
C PHE A 23 -9.24 -7.34 6.80
N CYS A 24 -9.43 -7.24 5.48
CA CYS A 24 -8.70 -6.30 4.64
C CYS A 24 -9.47 -5.00 4.46
N THR A 25 -8.88 -3.88 4.91
CA THR A 25 -9.46 -2.54 4.75
C THR A 25 -9.52 -2.07 3.29
N GLN A 26 -8.78 -2.71 2.38
CA GLN A 26 -8.74 -2.33 0.96
C GLN A 26 -9.91 -2.88 0.14
N SER A 27 -10.68 -3.83 0.69
CA SER A 27 -11.82 -4.40 -0.01
C SER A 27 -12.96 -3.38 -0.11
N VAL A 28 -13.50 -3.23 -1.32
CA VAL A 28 -14.63 -2.34 -1.59
C VAL A 28 -15.92 -2.80 -0.90
N ARG A 29 -15.96 -4.04 -0.38
CA ARG A 29 -17.16 -4.63 0.24
C ARG A 29 -17.43 -4.15 1.66
N TYR A 30 -16.39 -3.68 2.38
CA TYR A 30 -16.49 -3.37 3.81
C TYR A 30 -16.50 -1.87 4.13
N HIS A 31 -16.39 -1.01 3.11
CA HIS A 31 -16.48 0.47 3.24
C HIS A 31 -15.64 1.07 4.38
N ALA A 32 -14.43 0.54 4.61
CA ALA A 32 -13.54 1.04 5.65
C ALA A 32 -13.21 2.54 5.44
N ASP A 33 -12.99 3.26 6.54
CA ASP A 33 -12.58 4.66 6.48
C ASP A 33 -11.07 4.75 6.19
N ILE A 34 -10.73 4.75 4.90
CA ILE A 34 -9.37 4.85 4.39
C ILE A 34 -9.29 5.83 3.23
N GLU A 35 -8.12 6.43 3.05
CA GLU A 35 -7.82 7.20 1.85
C GLU A 35 -7.83 6.29 0.62
N ARG A 36 -8.61 6.67 -0.38
CA ARG A 36 -8.77 5.92 -1.63
C ARG A 36 -8.13 6.69 -2.77
N TYR A 37 -7.24 6.01 -3.47
CA TYR A 37 -6.55 6.55 -4.63
C TYR A 37 -6.30 5.44 -5.64
N SER A 38 -6.27 5.82 -6.91
CA SER A 38 -5.85 4.94 -8.00
C SER A 38 -4.32 4.79 -8.01
N TYR A 39 -3.77 4.14 -9.02
CA TYR A 39 -2.33 4.00 -9.17
C TYR A 39 -1.61 5.34 -9.04
N LYS A 40 -0.65 5.40 -8.12
CA LYS A 40 0.32 6.49 -8.05
C LYS A 40 1.08 6.59 -9.38
N ALA A 41 1.54 7.79 -9.71
CA ALA A 41 2.38 7.99 -10.89
C ALA A 41 3.74 7.29 -10.71
N ILE A 42 4.30 6.74 -11.79
CA ILE A 42 5.53 5.92 -11.72
C ILE A 42 6.71 6.71 -11.16
N ASP A 43 6.83 7.96 -11.54
CA ASP A 43 7.82 8.91 -11.04
C ASP A 43 7.71 9.10 -9.52
N GLN A 44 6.49 9.24 -8.99
CA GLN A 44 6.24 9.28 -7.55
C GLN A 44 6.67 7.98 -6.86
N ILE A 45 6.31 6.82 -7.39
CA ILE A 45 6.67 5.51 -6.81
C ILE A 45 8.20 5.36 -6.73
N VAL A 46 8.91 5.73 -7.80
CA VAL A 46 10.38 5.68 -7.86
C VAL A 46 11.00 6.69 -6.90
N ALA A 47 10.43 7.89 -6.75
CA ALA A 47 10.90 8.88 -5.80
C ALA A 47 10.76 8.38 -4.34
N GLU A 48 9.59 7.85 -3.97
CA GLU A 48 9.33 7.28 -2.65
C GLU A 48 10.26 6.08 -2.36
N ALA A 49 10.51 5.22 -3.36
CA ALA A 49 11.44 4.10 -3.22
C ALA A 49 12.91 4.56 -2.99
N LYS A 50 13.34 5.65 -3.63
CA LYS A 50 14.67 6.23 -3.39
C LYS A 50 14.79 6.85 -1.99
N GLN A 51 13.70 7.39 -1.45
CA GLN A 51 13.65 7.96 -0.09
C GLN A 51 13.67 6.91 1.02
N ALA A 52 13.19 5.70 0.75
CA ALA A 52 13.10 4.61 1.73
C ALA A 52 14.41 3.83 1.94
N LYS A 53 15.49 4.19 1.24
CA LYS A 53 16.85 3.65 1.45
C LYS A 53 17.47 4.16 2.73
#